data_AF-A0A4V1TXY7-F1
#
_entry.id   AF-A0A4V1TXY7-F1
#
_cell.length_a   1.000
_cell.length_b   1.000
_cell.length_c   1.000
_cell.angle_alpha   90.00
_cell.angle_beta   90.00
_cell.angle_gamma   90.00
#
_symmetry.space_group_name_H-M   'P 1'
#
loop_
_entity.id
_entity.type
_entity.pdbx_description
1 polymer ?
#
loop_
_entity_poly.entity_id
_entity_poly.type
_entity_poly.pdbx_seq_one_letter_code
_entity_poly.pdbx_strand_id
1 'polypeptide(L)'
;ANQALKKLAMQAHGEVLTNLLGAWEKRDAAQVPAAQELGKQVTPAVRSSWVKAVSEPAGKDAAEALLRLEIAAEVPTPAEHISARRMLQLQLLTKRNAPAPAETWGEDAAKVLASDFEAGHARRVQNALKVLLKR
;
A
#
# COMPACT_ATOMS: atom_id res chain seq x y z
N ALA A 1 -15.22 28.64 -1.77
CA ALA A 1 -14.02 28.41 -0.93
C ALA A 1 -13.69 26.92 -0.72
N ASN A 2 -14.66 26.02 -0.48
CA ASN A 2 -14.37 24.64 -0.06
C ASN A 2 -13.82 23.69 -1.16
N GLN A 3 -14.08 23.97 -2.45
CA GLN A 3 -13.59 23.13 -3.55
C GLN A 3 -12.08 23.33 -3.84
N ALA A 4 -11.56 24.53 -3.61
CA ALA A 4 -10.13 24.84 -3.79
C ALA A 4 -9.26 24.11 -2.75
N LEU A 5 -9.68 24.12 -1.48
CA LEU A 5 -9.03 23.37 -0.40
C LEU A 5 -9.04 21.85 -0.65
N LYS A 6 -10.18 21.31 -1.13
CA LYS A 6 -10.28 19.89 -1.51
C LYS A 6 -9.33 19.53 -2.67
N LYS A 7 -9.17 20.42 -3.65
CA LYS A 7 -8.25 20.23 -4.79
C LYS A 7 -6.78 20.27 -4.35
N LEU A 8 -6.41 21.19 -3.46
CA LEU A 8 -5.07 21.28 -2.85
C LEU A 8 -4.74 20.03 -2.02
N ALA A 9 -5.68 19.57 -1.18
CA ALA A 9 -5.52 18.34 -0.42
C ALA A 9 -5.35 17.12 -1.35
N MET A 10 -6.13 17.02 -2.42
CA MET A 10 -5.98 15.96 -3.42
C MET A 10 -4.64 15.99 -4.16
N GLN A 11 -4.10 17.19 -4.43
CA GLN A 11 -2.78 17.35 -5.05
C GLN A 11 -1.66 16.93 -4.10
N ALA A 12 -1.74 17.36 -2.83
CA ALA A 12 -0.81 16.95 -1.78
C ALA A 12 -0.79 15.43 -1.57
N HIS A 13 -1.95 14.76 -1.56
CA HIS A 13 -2.01 13.30 -1.45
C HIS A 13 -1.39 12.56 -2.66
N GLY A 14 -1.42 13.16 -3.85
CA GLY A 14 -0.73 12.62 -5.03
C GLY A 14 0.79 12.67 -4.89
N GLU A 15 1.30 13.76 -4.32
CA GLU A 15 2.72 13.97 -4.06
C GLU A 15 3.24 13.06 -2.93
N VAL A 16 2.48 12.91 -1.84
CA VAL A 16 2.79 12.01 -0.72
C VAL A 16 3.01 10.57 -1.20
N LEU A 17 2.14 10.04 -2.05
CA LEU A 17 2.32 8.70 -2.61
C LEU A 17 3.51 8.62 -3.56
N THR A 18 3.81 9.69 -4.29
CA THR A 18 4.98 9.73 -5.17
C THR A 18 6.27 9.69 -4.34
N ASN A 19 6.32 10.41 -3.22
CA ASN A 19 7.44 10.39 -2.27
C ASN A 19 7.61 9.00 -1.63
N LEU A 20 6.52 8.35 -1.23
CA LEU A 20 6.58 6.97 -0.69
C LEU A 20 7.14 5.97 -1.71
N LEU A 21 6.72 6.05 -2.98
CA LEU A 21 7.25 5.18 -4.03
C LEU A 21 8.71 5.48 -4.34
N GLY A 22 9.10 6.76 -4.38
CA GLY A 22 10.49 7.15 -4.56
C GLY A 22 11.40 6.71 -3.41
N ALA A 23 10.90 6.77 -2.17
CA ALA A 23 11.57 6.22 -0.99
C ALA A 23 11.82 4.72 -1.14
N TRP A 24 10.82 3.97 -1.62
CA TRP A 24 10.95 2.54 -1.87
C TRP A 24 11.93 2.22 -3.01
N GLU A 25 11.81 2.91 -4.15
CA GLU A 25 12.70 2.75 -5.31
C GLU A 25 14.17 2.99 -4.95
N LYS A 26 14.44 4.06 -4.19
CA LYS A 26 15.80 4.46 -3.80
C LYS A 26 16.30 3.77 -2.52
N ARG A 27 15.44 2.97 -1.86
CA ARG A 27 15.67 2.46 -0.50
C ARG A 27 16.02 3.57 0.50
N ASP A 28 15.45 4.75 0.32
CA ASP A 28 15.70 5.93 1.15
C ASP A 28 14.55 6.12 2.16
N ALA A 29 14.74 5.59 3.35
CA ALA A 29 13.75 5.67 4.41
C ALA A 29 13.52 7.10 4.95
N ALA A 30 14.44 8.04 4.71
CA ALA A 30 14.26 9.44 5.08
C ALA A 30 13.19 10.12 4.21
N GLN A 31 12.92 9.61 3.00
CA GLN A 31 11.88 10.12 2.10
C GLN A 31 10.49 9.53 2.36
N VAL A 32 10.35 8.61 3.33
CA VAL A 32 9.03 8.08 3.72
C VAL A 32 8.22 9.20 4.40
N PRO A 33 7.05 9.58 3.85
CA PRO A 33 6.27 10.70 4.37
C PRO A 33 5.89 10.56 5.85
N ALA A 34 5.62 11.68 6.49
CA ALA A 34 5.16 11.70 7.88
C ALA A 34 3.75 11.11 7.99
N ALA A 35 3.40 10.55 9.15
CA ALA A 35 2.09 9.95 9.38
C ALA A 35 0.94 10.94 9.15
N GLN A 36 1.15 12.21 9.49
CA GLN A 36 0.18 13.29 9.27
C GLN A 36 -0.10 13.55 7.79
N GLU A 37 0.91 13.40 6.92
CA GLU A 37 0.79 13.59 5.47
C GLU A 37 0.10 12.38 4.80
N LEU A 38 0.33 11.18 5.35
CA LEU A 38 -0.35 9.95 4.91
C LEU A 38 -1.82 9.92 5.32
N GLY A 39 -2.18 10.69 6.35
CA GLY A 39 -3.55 10.84 6.83
C GLY A 39 -3.92 9.88 7.96
N LYS A 40 -5.12 10.07 8.51
CA LYS A 40 -5.61 9.41 9.74
C LYS A 40 -5.63 7.87 9.69
N GLN A 41 -5.63 7.27 8.49
CA GLN A 41 -5.68 5.82 8.31
C GLN A 41 -4.33 5.14 8.62
N VAL A 42 -3.22 5.90 8.62
CA VAL A 42 -1.88 5.38 8.94
C VAL A 42 -1.50 5.81 10.35
N THR A 43 -1.46 4.85 11.26
CA THR A 43 -0.95 5.09 12.62
C THR A 43 0.56 5.28 12.61
N PRO A 44 1.16 5.93 13.63
CA PRO A 44 2.61 6.04 13.74
C PRO A 44 3.33 4.70 13.74
N ALA A 45 2.72 3.65 14.32
CA ALA A 45 3.27 2.31 14.33
C ALA A 45 3.34 1.69 12.92
N VAL A 46 2.27 1.83 12.12
CA VAL A 46 2.25 1.39 10.72
C VAL A 46 3.27 2.17 9.89
N ARG A 47 3.37 3.49 10.08
CA ARG A 47 4.39 4.29 9.39
C ARG A 47 5.80 3.82 9.75
N SER A 48 6.07 3.52 11.01
CA SER A 48 7.38 3.00 11.44
C SER A 48 7.71 1.64 10.81
N SER A 49 6.71 0.77 10.59
CA SER A 49 6.95 -0.49 9.88
C SER A 49 7.28 -0.27 8.40
N TRP A 50 6.74 0.77 7.77
CA TRP A 50 7.07 1.15 6.39
C TRP A 50 8.49 1.71 6.28
N VAL A 51 8.88 2.58 7.21
CA VAL A 51 10.27 3.09 7.29
C VAL A 51 11.24 1.92 7.41
N LYS A 52 10.99 1.01 8.34
CA LYS A 52 11.80 -0.20 8.52
C LYS A 52 11.84 -1.05 7.25
N ALA A 53 10.69 -1.30 6.63
CA ALA A 53 10.57 -2.08 5.41
C ALA A 53 11.37 -1.48 4.25
N VAL A 54 11.48 -0.14 4.14
CA VAL A 54 12.29 0.56 3.13
C VAL A 54 13.78 0.55 3.49
N SER A 55 14.14 0.62 4.76
CA SER A 55 15.55 0.64 5.22
C SER A 55 16.27 -0.70 5.10
N GLU A 56 15.55 -1.83 5.20
CA GLU A 56 16.16 -3.16 5.14
C GLU A 56 16.57 -3.54 3.70
N PRO A 57 17.37 -4.58 3.46
CA PRO A 57 17.55 -5.11 2.11
C PRO A 57 16.22 -5.65 1.55
N ALA A 58 15.99 -5.43 0.25
CA ALA A 58 14.86 -6.02 -0.47
C ALA A 58 15.07 -7.54 -0.68
N GLY A 59 13.99 -8.26 -1.01
CA GLY A 59 14.07 -9.68 -1.37
C GLY A 59 12.89 -10.54 -0.91
N LYS A 60 11.83 -9.95 -0.35
CA LYS A 60 10.58 -10.66 -0.04
C LYS A 60 9.64 -10.61 -1.23
N ASP A 61 8.89 -11.68 -1.48
CA ASP A 61 7.84 -11.69 -2.50
C ASP A 61 6.68 -10.75 -2.12
N ALA A 62 6.25 -9.93 -3.08
CA ALA A 62 5.14 -8.99 -2.95
C ALA A 62 3.80 -9.54 -3.41
N ALA A 63 3.77 -10.67 -4.13
CA ALA A 63 2.62 -11.08 -4.92
C ALA A 63 1.33 -11.23 -4.09
N GLU A 64 1.39 -11.97 -2.97
CA GLU A 64 0.23 -12.13 -2.08
C GLU A 64 -0.15 -10.81 -1.42
N ALA A 65 0.83 -10.04 -0.92
CA ALA A 65 0.57 -8.76 -0.25
C ALA A 65 -0.09 -7.73 -1.19
N LEU A 66 0.34 -7.66 -2.45
CA LEU A 66 -0.29 -6.84 -3.49
C LEU A 66 -1.75 -7.27 -3.73
N LEU A 67 -2.02 -8.57 -3.83
CA LEU A 67 -3.38 -9.07 -4.00
C LEU A 67 -4.26 -8.74 -2.78
N ARG A 68 -3.73 -8.89 -1.56
CA ARG A 68 -4.43 -8.50 -0.33
C ARG A 68 -4.77 -7.00 -0.32
N LEU A 69 -3.82 -6.15 -0.71
CA LEU A 69 -4.05 -4.70 -0.83
C LEU A 69 -5.12 -4.37 -1.87
N GLU A 70 -5.11 -5.04 -3.03
CA GLU A 70 -6.14 -4.84 -4.06
C GLU A 70 -7.53 -5.28 -3.59
N ILE A 71 -7.61 -6.38 -2.83
CA ILE A 71 -8.85 -6.85 -2.20
C ILE A 71 -9.33 -5.85 -1.16
N ALA A 72 -8.44 -5.41 -0.26
CA ALA A 72 -8.75 -4.43 0.77
C ALA A 72 -9.26 -3.10 0.17
N ALA A 73 -8.61 -2.64 -0.91
CA ALA A 73 -8.94 -1.39 -1.60
C ALA A 73 -10.12 -1.52 -2.57
N GLU A 74 -10.59 -2.73 -2.86
CA GLU A 74 -11.64 -3.03 -3.84
C GLU A 74 -11.33 -2.47 -5.24
N VAL A 75 -10.06 -2.50 -5.63
CA VAL A 75 -9.60 -2.04 -6.96
C VAL A 75 -9.46 -3.20 -7.95
N PRO A 76 -9.55 -2.94 -9.27
CA PRO A 76 -9.31 -3.96 -10.28
C PRO A 76 -7.90 -4.57 -10.19
N THR A 77 -7.83 -5.89 -10.28
CA THR A 77 -6.57 -6.64 -10.40
C THR A 77 -6.22 -6.83 -11.88
N PRO A 78 -4.94 -6.66 -12.30
CA PRO A 78 -4.52 -6.93 -13.67
C PRO A 78 -4.87 -8.34 -14.13
N ALA A 79 -5.16 -8.49 -15.44
CA ALA A 79 -5.71 -9.74 -16.00
C ALA A 79 -4.86 -10.98 -15.67
N GLU A 80 -3.54 -10.84 -15.74
CA GLU A 80 -2.55 -11.89 -15.43
C GLU A 80 -2.62 -12.39 -13.98
N HIS A 81 -3.20 -11.62 -13.06
CA HIS A 81 -3.29 -11.95 -11.64
C HIS A 81 -4.71 -12.27 -11.16
N ILE A 82 -5.72 -12.25 -12.04
CA ILE A 82 -7.13 -12.50 -11.68
C ILE A 82 -7.30 -13.90 -11.06
N SER A 83 -6.66 -14.93 -11.64
CA SER A 83 -6.73 -16.30 -11.12
C SER A 83 -6.12 -16.40 -9.72
N ALA A 84 -4.97 -15.75 -9.50
CA ALA A 84 -4.32 -15.71 -8.19
C ALA A 84 -5.17 -14.99 -7.14
N ARG A 85 -5.82 -13.87 -7.51
CA ARG A 85 -6.76 -13.15 -6.64
C ARG A 85 -7.91 -14.04 -6.19
N ARG A 86 -8.54 -14.75 -7.13
CA ARG A 86 -9.68 -15.66 -6.85
C ARG A 86 -9.24 -16.78 -5.91
N MET A 87 -8.09 -17.40 -6.18
CA MET A 87 -7.53 -18.43 -5.30
C MET A 87 -7.30 -17.90 -3.89
N LEU A 88 -6.68 -16.72 -3.74
CA LEU A 88 -6.47 -16.09 -2.45
C LEU A 88 -7.80 -15.80 -1.72
N GLN A 89 -8.81 -15.28 -2.41
CA GLN A 89 -10.13 -15.05 -1.81
C GLN A 89 -10.74 -16.34 -1.25
N LEU A 90 -10.64 -17.46 -1.99
CA LEU A 90 -11.09 -18.76 -1.49
C LEU A 90 -10.30 -19.21 -0.25
N GLN A 91 -8.98 -19.03 -0.24
CA GLN A 91 -8.14 -19.34 0.92
C GLN A 91 -8.47 -18.47 2.15
N LEU A 92 -8.86 -17.22 1.96
CA LEU A 92 -9.27 -16.35 3.06
C LEU A 92 -10.59 -16.83 3.69
N LEU A 93 -11.53 -17.34 2.88
CA LEU A 93 -12.78 -17.93 3.38
C LEU A 93 -12.55 -19.14 4.29
N THR A 94 -11.44 -19.88 4.10
CA THR A 94 -11.11 -21.02 4.98
C THR A 94 -10.49 -20.60 6.31
N LYS A 95 -10.02 -19.36 6.44
CA LYS A 95 -9.34 -18.84 7.65
C LYS A 95 -10.28 -17.98 8.49
N ARG A 96 -11.31 -18.60 9.07
CA ARG A 96 -12.44 -17.91 9.73
C ARG A 96 -12.08 -16.95 10.88
N ASN A 97 -10.92 -17.12 11.52
CA ASN A 97 -10.44 -16.28 12.63
C ASN A 97 -9.24 -15.39 12.26
N ALA A 98 -8.81 -15.40 10.99
CA ALA A 98 -7.69 -14.56 10.56
C ALA A 98 -8.19 -13.15 10.25
N PRO A 99 -7.37 -12.11 10.51
CA PRO A 99 -7.75 -10.74 10.22
C PRO A 99 -7.91 -10.54 8.70
N ALA A 100 -8.95 -9.80 8.33
CA ALA A 100 -9.27 -9.53 6.94
C ALA A 100 -8.20 -8.63 6.29
N PRO A 101 -8.07 -8.65 4.95
CA PRO A 101 -7.18 -7.72 4.24
C PRO A 101 -7.46 -6.25 4.57
N ALA A 102 -8.73 -5.89 4.82
CA ALA A 102 -9.11 -4.53 5.22
C ALA A 102 -8.61 -4.12 6.61
N GLU A 103 -8.24 -5.07 7.48
CA GLU A 103 -7.71 -4.80 8.82
C GLU A 103 -6.18 -4.77 8.84
N THR A 104 -5.55 -5.47 7.89
CA THR A 104 -4.09 -5.70 7.83
C THR A 104 -3.41 -4.99 6.67
N TRP A 105 -4.13 -4.15 5.92
CA TRP A 105 -3.62 -3.49 4.72
C TRP A 105 -2.35 -2.66 5.01
N GLY A 106 -2.22 -2.07 6.20
CA GLY A 106 -1.01 -1.33 6.59
C GLY A 106 0.22 -2.23 6.68
N GLU A 107 0.07 -3.44 7.20
CA GLU A 107 1.14 -4.45 7.25
C GLU A 107 1.43 -5.03 5.87
N ASP A 108 0.40 -5.26 5.06
CA ASP A 108 0.57 -5.74 3.69
C ASP A 108 1.30 -4.70 2.81
N ALA A 109 1.03 -3.40 3.01
CA ALA A 109 1.82 -2.34 2.39
C ALA A 109 3.30 -2.39 2.81
N ALA A 110 3.59 -2.65 4.10
CA ALA A 110 4.96 -2.82 4.57
C ALA A 110 5.66 -4.01 3.89
N LYS A 111 4.95 -5.13 3.69
CA LYS A 111 5.49 -6.31 2.98
C LYS A 111 5.83 -5.98 1.53
N VAL A 112 4.98 -5.22 0.83
CA VAL A 112 5.28 -4.75 -0.53
C VAL A 112 6.49 -3.81 -0.52
N LEU A 113 6.58 -2.87 0.42
CA LEU A 113 7.74 -1.97 0.52
C LEU A 113 9.06 -2.70 0.89
N ALA A 114 8.97 -3.89 1.49
CA ALA A 114 10.12 -4.75 1.75
C ALA A 114 10.54 -5.64 0.56
N SER A 115 9.75 -5.64 -0.52
CA SER A 115 10.07 -6.37 -1.75
C SER A 115 10.97 -5.55 -2.68
N ASP A 116 11.49 -6.20 -3.72
CA ASP A 116 12.21 -5.53 -4.80
C ASP A 116 11.30 -4.53 -5.52
N PHE A 117 11.86 -3.38 -5.86
CA PHE A 117 11.13 -2.37 -6.59
C PHE A 117 10.93 -2.81 -8.04
N GLU A 118 9.67 -2.96 -8.43
CA GLU A 118 9.28 -3.28 -9.79
C GLU A 118 8.21 -2.28 -10.24
N ALA A 119 8.36 -1.70 -11.44
CA ALA A 119 7.47 -0.65 -11.92
C ALA A 119 5.99 -1.09 -11.98
N GLY A 120 5.74 -2.36 -12.34
CA GLY A 120 4.40 -2.94 -12.33
C GLY A 120 3.80 -3.03 -10.92
N HIS A 121 4.60 -3.48 -9.94
CA HIS A 121 4.20 -3.54 -8.54
C HIS A 121 3.95 -2.15 -7.97
N ALA A 122 4.81 -1.18 -8.28
CA ALA A 122 4.69 0.21 -7.89
C ALA A 122 3.35 0.82 -8.34
N ARG A 123 2.94 0.58 -9.59
CA ARG A 123 1.65 1.06 -10.09
C ARG A 123 0.47 0.42 -9.37
N ARG A 124 0.53 -0.88 -9.11
CA ARG A 124 -0.53 -1.63 -8.42
C ARG A 124 -0.71 -1.16 -6.98
N VAL A 125 0.37 -1.10 -6.21
CA VAL A 125 0.34 -0.61 -4.81
C VAL A 125 -0.10 0.84 -4.74
N GLN A 126 0.34 1.70 -5.67
CA GLN A 126 -0.10 3.09 -5.74
C GLN A 126 -1.62 3.20 -5.89
N ASN A 127 -2.23 2.39 -6.76
CA ASN A 127 -3.67 2.42 -6.99
C ASN A 127 -4.45 1.95 -5.76
N ALA A 128 -3.98 0.90 -5.07
CA ALA A 128 -4.60 0.44 -3.84
C ALA A 128 -4.49 1.49 -2.71
N LEU A 129 -3.28 2.02 -2.46
CA LEU A 129 -3.04 3.02 -1.41
C LEU A 129 -3.80 4.33 -1.66
N LYS A 130 -3.98 4.76 -2.92
CA LYS A 130 -4.82 5.92 -3.27
C LYS A 130 -6.25 5.81 -2.73
N VAL A 131 -6.80 4.60 -2.67
CA VAL A 131 -8.14 4.35 -2.13
C VAL A 131 -8.07 4.21 -0.62
N LEU A 132 -7.17 3.37 -0.10
CA LEU A 132 -7.07 3.06 1.33
C LEU A 132 -6.78 4.29 2.19
N LEU A 133 -5.91 5.19 1.73
CA LEU A 133 -5.56 6.43 2.47
C LEU A 133 -6.70 7.46 2.50
N LYS A 134 -7.69 7.34 1.59
CA LYS A 134 -8.83 8.27 1.51
C LYS A 134 -10.05 7.82 2.32
N ARG A 135 -10.04 6.59 2.83
CA ARG A 135 -11.15 6.05 3.61
C ARG A 135 -11.32 6.77 4.95
#